data_AF-A0A7X2D7R2-F1
#
_entry.id   AF-A0A7X2D7R2-F1
#
_cell.length_a   1.000
_cell.length_b   1.000
_cell.length_c   1.000
_cell.angle_alpha   90.00
_cell.angle_beta   90.00
_cell.angle_gamma   90.00
#
_symmetry.space_group_name_H-M   'P 1'
#
loop_
_entity.id
_entity.type
_entity.pdbx_description
1 polymer ?
#
loop_
_entity_poly.entity_id
_entity_poly.type
_entity_poly.pdbx_seq_one_letter_code
_entity_poly.pdbx_strand_id
1 'polypeptide(L)'
;MKIYIIIDMEGITGVVSPDKQAKPGSPGYQEAREFLMSDLNATVEGALEGGASDVLIYDMHYYGLNVILDKLHPKAKIIMGN
;
A
#
# COMPACT_ATOMS: atom_id res chain seq x y z
N MET A 1 5.15 1.10 20.18
CA MET A 1 6.22 0.64 19.25
C MET A 1 6.09 1.39 17.93
N LYS A 2 7.19 1.67 17.22
CA LYS A 2 7.14 2.30 15.88
C LYS A 2 7.33 1.22 14.82
N ILE A 3 6.49 1.23 13.79
CA ILE A 3 6.60 0.33 12.64
C ILE A 3 6.78 1.14 11.37
N TYR A 4 7.71 0.69 10.53
CA TYR A 4 7.92 1.21 9.19
C TYR A 4 7.52 0.12 8.20
N ILE A 5 6.55 0.43 7.33
CA ILE A 5 6.04 -0.47 6.30
C ILE A 5 6.52 0.06 4.96
N ILE A 6 7.16 -0.80 4.17
CA ILE A 6 7.51 -0.50 2.80
C ILE A 6 6.62 -1.36 1.92
N ILE A 7 5.89 -0.74 1.00
CA ILE A 7 4.88 -1.42 0.18
C ILE A 7 5.29 -1.45 -1.30
N ASP A 8 4.99 -2.59 -1.93
CA ASP A 8 5.16 -2.84 -3.36
C ASP A 8 3.86 -3.38 -3.95
N MET A 9 3.64 -3.30 -5.26
CA MET A 9 2.37 -3.74 -5.86
C MET A 9 2.42 -5.18 -6.43
N GLU A 10 3.59 -5.66 -6.86
CA GLU A 10 3.74 -6.97 -7.52
C GLU A 10 3.32 -8.14 -6.64
N GLY A 11 3.43 -7.99 -5.31
CA GLY A 11 3.10 -9.02 -4.32
C GLY A 11 1.74 -8.87 -3.65
N ILE A 12 0.94 -7.86 -4.03
CA ILE A 12 -0.38 -7.62 -3.43
C ILE A 12 -1.34 -8.74 -3.79
N THR A 13 -2.22 -9.08 -2.85
CA THR A 13 -3.27 -10.08 -3.04
C THR A 13 -4.09 -9.79 -4.31
N GLY A 14 -4.19 -10.78 -5.20
CA GLY A 14 -4.92 -10.64 -6.47
C GLY A 14 -4.12 -10.03 -7.63
N VAL A 15 -2.90 -9.53 -7.39
CA VAL A 15 -1.96 -9.17 -8.45
C VAL A 15 -1.23 -10.43 -8.90
N VAL A 16 -1.50 -10.87 -10.14
CA VAL A 16 -0.93 -12.10 -10.72
C VAL A 16 -0.13 -11.83 -11.99
N SER A 17 -0.14 -10.59 -12.48
CA SER A 17 0.63 -10.18 -13.66
C SER A 17 1.15 -8.75 -13.50
N PRO A 18 2.46 -8.57 -13.21
CA PRO A 18 3.06 -7.24 -13.06
C PRO A 18 2.82 -6.31 -14.24
N ASP A 19 2.99 -6.81 -15.47
CA ASP A 19 2.82 -5.99 -16.69
C ASP A 19 1.38 -5.52 -16.91
N LYS A 20 0.39 -6.30 -16.45
CA LYS A 20 -1.04 -6.00 -16.67
C LYS A 20 -1.71 -5.31 -15.50
N GLN A 21 -1.15 -5.44 -14.30
CA GLN A 21 -1.77 -4.97 -13.05
C GLN A 21 -0.85 -4.06 -12.22
N ALA A 22 0.46 -4.31 -12.16
CA ALA A 22 1.36 -3.51 -11.31
C ALA A 22 1.92 -2.27 -12.05
N LYS A 23 1.99 -2.27 -13.37
CA LYS A 23 2.57 -1.14 -14.12
C LYS A 23 1.60 0.06 -14.20
N PRO A 24 2.04 1.29 -13.88
CA PRO A 24 1.24 2.50 -14.11
C PRO A 24 0.74 2.60 -15.55
N GLY A 25 -0.57 2.82 -15.71
CA GLY A 25 -1.24 2.89 -17.02
C GLY A 25 -1.64 1.55 -17.62
N SER A 26 -1.31 0.42 -16.98
CA SER A 26 -1.82 -0.89 -17.40
C SER A 26 -3.33 -1.02 -17.10
N PRO A 27 -4.08 -1.87 -17.83
CA PRO A 27 -5.53 -2.00 -17.67
C PRO A 27 -5.97 -2.39 -16.24
N GLY A 28 -5.17 -3.21 -15.55
CA GLY A 28 -5.47 -3.67 -14.19
C GLY A 28 -4.92 -2.78 -13.07
N TYR A 29 -4.26 -1.66 -13.40
CA TYR A 29 -3.57 -0.86 -12.39
C TYR A 29 -4.49 -0.27 -11.33
N GLN A 30 -5.67 0.24 -11.71
CA GLN A 30 -6.59 0.80 -10.72
C GLN A 30 -7.19 -0.28 -9.82
N GLU A 31 -7.47 -1.47 -10.36
CA GLU A 31 -7.90 -2.62 -9.56
C GLU A 31 -6.80 -3.05 -8.57
N ALA A 32 -5.55 -3.14 -9.04
CA ALA A 32 -4.41 -3.47 -8.18
C ALA A 32 -4.20 -2.45 -7.05
N ARG A 33 -4.45 -1.16 -7.30
CA ARG A 33 -4.43 -0.13 -6.25
C ARG A 33 -5.49 -0.35 -5.18
N GLU A 34 -6.70 -0.79 -5.57
CA GLU A 34 -7.76 -1.13 -4.61
C GLU A 34 -7.38 -2.34 -3.74
N PHE A 35 -6.80 -3.37 -4.34
CA PHE A 35 -6.26 -4.51 -3.59
C PHE A 35 -5.12 -4.11 -2.67
N LEU A 36 -4.23 -3.23 -3.12
CA LEU A 36 -3.14 -2.70 -2.32
C LEU A 36 -3.66 -1.97 -1.08
N MET A 37 -4.75 -1.20 -1.22
CA MET A 37 -5.37 -0.54 -0.07
C MET A 37 -5.92 -1.54 0.95
N SER A 38 -6.50 -2.66 0.49
CA SER A 38 -7.01 -3.72 1.37
C SER A 38 -5.88 -4.34 2.20
N ASP A 39 -4.81 -4.79 1.53
CA ASP A 39 -3.66 -5.45 2.19
C ASP A 39 -2.92 -4.48 3.12
N LEU A 40 -2.73 -3.23 2.68
CA LEU A 40 -2.08 -2.20 3.47
C LEU A 40 -2.86 -1.88 4.74
N ASN A 41 -4.17 -1.60 4.63
CA ASN A 41 -4.97 -1.25 5.79
C ASN A 41 -5.09 -2.43 6.77
N ALA A 42 -5.23 -3.66 6.30
CA ALA A 42 -5.20 -4.85 7.16
C ALA A 42 -3.85 -4.99 7.90
N THR A 43 -2.74 -4.71 7.21
CA THR A 43 -1.40 -4.70 7.83
C THR A 43 -1.30 -3.62 8.92
N VAL A 44 -1.84 -2.42 8.67
CA VAL A 44 -1.87 -1.33 9.66
C VAL A 44 -2.73 -1.72 10.87
N GLU A 45 -3.91 -2.30 10.65
CA GLU A 45 -4.80 -2.74 11.73
C GLU A 45 -4.12 -3.79 12.61
N GLY A 46 -3.54 -4.84 12.00
CA GLY A 46 -2.79 -5.86 12.74
C GLY A 46 -1.58 -5.30 13.51
N ALA A 47 -0.87 -4.34 12.92
CA ALA A 47 0.21 -3.62 13.62
C ALA A 47 -0.29 -2.88 14.87
N LEU A 48 -1.42 -2.18 14.75
CA LEU A 48 -2.02 -1.43 15.87
C LEU A 48 -2.53 -2.37 16.96
N GLU A 49 -3.20 -3.46 16.60
CA GLU A 49 -3.63 -4.51 17.53
C GLU A 49 -2.44 -5.15 18.26
N GLY A 50 -1.31 -5.30 17.56
CA GLY A 50 -0.03 -5.74 18.12
C GLY A 50 0.68 -4.72 19.01
N GLY A 51 0.08 -3.55 19.29
CA GLY A 51 0.66 -2.53 20.16
C GLY A 51 1.58 -1.51 19.47
N ALA A 52 1.54 -1.42 18.14
CA ALA A 52 2.12 -0.28 17.45
C ALA A 52 1.40 1.01 17.83
N SER A 53 2.17 2.08 18.01
CA SER A 53 1.70 3.41 18.38
C SER A 53 2.00 4.46 17.32
N ASP A 54 2.83 4.11 16.33
CA ASP A 54 3.18 4.96 15.18
C ASP A 54 3.46 4.03 13.99
N VAL A 55 2.78 4.26 12.87
CA VAL A 55 2.90 3.48 11.65
C VAL A 55 3.20 4.44 10.51
N LEU A 56 4.39 4.30 9.92
CA LEU A 56 4.83 5.06 8.77
C LEU A 56 4.98 4.13 7.57
N ILE A 57 4.38 4.54 6.45
CA ILE A 57 4.37 3.79 5.20
C ILE A 57 5.24 4.52 4.19
N TYR A 58 5.98 3.75 3.39
CA TYR A 58 6.67 4.24 2.21
C TYR A 58 6.22 3.43 1.00
N ASP A 59 5.61 4.15 0.06
CA ASP A 59 5.20 3.60 -1.23
C ASP A 59 6.42 3.56 -2.16
N MET A 60 7.05 2.38 -2.26
CA MET A 60 8.26 2.21 -3.07
C MET A 60 7.98 1.78 -4.51
N HIS A 61 6.70 1.57 -4.86
CA HIS A 61 6.34 1.01 -6.15
C HIS A 61 6.37 2.08 -7.25
N TYR A 62 7.19 1.86 -8.30
CA TYR A 62 7.44 2.83 -9.38
C TYR A 62 7.68 4.27 -8.89
N TYR A 63 6.66 5.13 -8.99
CA TYR A 63 6.73 6.55 -8.69
C TYR A 63 6.25 6.88 -7.27
N GLY A 64 5.88 5.87 -6.46
CA GLY A 64 5.34 6.06 -5.12
C GLY A 64 3.98 6.78 -5.11
N LEU A 65 3.15 6.56 -6.12
CA LEU A 65 1.85 7.23 -6.32
C LEU A 65 0.69 6.23 -6.35
N ASN A 66 0.80 5.14 -5.58
CA ASN A 66 -0.08 3.98 -5.67
C ASN A 66 -1.14 3.97 -4.59
N VAL A 67 -0.81 4.45 -3.39
CA VAL A 67 -1.80 4.59 -2.31
C VAL A 67 -2.91 5.56 -2.70
N ILE A 68 -4.14 5.21 -2.34
CA ILE A 68 -5.33 6.05 -2.48
C ILE A 68 -5.52 6.75 -1.13
N LEU A 69 -5.12 8.02 -1.04
CA LEU A 69 -5.07 8.76 0.23
C LEU A 69 -6.40 8.76 0.99
N ASP A 70 -7.53 8.94 0.29
CA ASP A 70 -8.86 8.96 0.91
C ASP A 70 -9.30 7.61 1.50
N LYS A 71 -8.58 6.53 1.19
CA LYS A 71 -8.82 5.17 1.70
C LYS A 71 -7.78 4.72 2.72
N LEU A 72 -6.73 5.51 2.98
CA LEU A 72 -5.68 5.14 3.90
C LEU A 72 -6.21 5.11 5.34
N HIS A 73 -5.84 4.09 6.09
CA HIS A 73 -6.19 3.98 7.51
C HIS A 73 -5.78 5.26 8.27
N PRO A 74 -6.69 5.93 9.01
CA PRO A 74 -6.48 7.30 9.51
C PRO A 74 -5.39 7.45 10.56
N LYS A 75 -4.93 6.33 11.16
CA LYS A 75 -3.80 6.31 12.10
C LYS A 75 -2.44 6.10 11.44
N ALA A 76 -2.39 5.86 10.12
CA ALA A 76 -1.14 5.68 9.40
C ALA A 76 -0.65 7.02 8.83
N LYS A 77 0.67 7.14 8.68
CA LYS A 77 1.33 8.23 7.96
C LYS A 77 1.97 7.64 6.71
N ILE A 78 2.10 8.42 5.65
CA ILE A 78 2.67 7.94 4.39
C ILE A 78 3.65 8.93 3.79
N ILE A 79 4.69 8.38 3.16
CA ILE A 79 5.61 9.06 2.24
C ILE A 79 5.27 8.58 0.83
N MET A 80 4.96 9.53 -0.06
CA MET A 80 4.56 9.30 -1.45
C MET A 80 5.36 10.20 -2.39
N GLY A 81 5.51 9.76 -3.63
CA GLY A 81 6.29 10.45 -4.66
C GLY A 81 7.78 10.11 -4.60
N ASN A 82 8.48 10.48 -5.67
CA ASN A 82 9.91 10.33 -5.86
C ASN A 82 10.63 11.66 -6.03
#